data_AF-A0AAN8FNF1-F1
#
_entry.id   AF-A0AAN8FNF1-F1
#
_cell.length_a   1.000
_cell.length_b   1.000
_cell.length_c   1.000
_cell.angle_alpha   90.00
_cell.angle_beta   90.00
_cell.angle_gamma   90.00
#
_symmetry.space_group_name_H-M   'P 1'
#
loop_
_entity.id
_entity.type
_entity.pdbx_description
1 polymer ?
#
loop_
_entity_poly.entity_id
_entity_poly.type
_entity_poly.pdbx_seq_one_letter_code
_entity_poly.pdbx_strand_id
1 'polypeptide(L)'
;MRKDRDRALKLPLCHIPGGTSNALAAAICYACNEPFSPRDLFVVECCLMVTRPHYIPLRLYVVDTQHDGTRSMFMSATWGLIADI
;
A
#
# COMPACT_ATOMS: atom_id res chain seq x y z
N MET A 1 -7.73 19.54 12.04
CA MET A 1 -6.74 18.44 11.90
C MET A 1 -6.83 17.55 13.13
N ARG A 2 -6.85 16.22 12.99
CA ARG A 2 -6.97 15.28 14.13
C ARG A 2 -5.71 15.37 15.00
N LYS A 3 -5.84 15.57 16.31
CA LYS A 3 -4.70 15.72 17.25
C LYS A 3 -3.79 14.49 17.29
N ASP A 4 -4.33 13.32 16.95
CA ASP A 4 -3.61 12.03 17.03
C ASP A 4 -2.85 11.66 15.75
N ARG A 5 -2.78 12.55 14.75
CA ARG A 5 -2.22 12.24 13.43
C ARG A 5 -0.76 11.77 13.50
N ASP A 6 0.08 12.47 14.25
CA ASP A 6 1.51 12.12 14.39
C ASP A 6 1.73 10.79 15.10
N ARG A 7 0.81 10.39 15.97
CA ARG A 7 0.85 9.08 16.61
C ARG A 7 0.33 7.99 15.66
N ALA A 8 -0.76 8.26 14.94
CA ALA A 8 -1.36 7.31 14.01
C ALA A 8 -0.43 6.97 12.85
N LEU A 9 0.36 7.92 12.35
CA LEU A 9 1.34 7.70 11.29
C LEU A 9 2.52 6.80 11.71
N LYS A 10 2.77 6.66 13.01
CA LYS A 10 3.82 5.77 13.55
C LYS A 10 3.35 4.35 13.75
N LEU A 11 2.05 4.07 13.62
CA LEU A 11 1.52 2.73 13.74
C LEU A 11 1.90 1.93 12.49
N PRO A 12 2.58 0.78 12.63
CA PRO A 12 2.90 -0.04 11.48
C PRO A 12 1.61 -0.57 10.83
N LEU A 13 1.55 -0.49 9.51
CA LEU A 13 0.46 -1.00 8.71
C LEU A 13 0.88 -2.29 8.02
N CYS A 14 -0.05 -3.24 7.96
CA CYS A 14 0.10 -4.48 7.23
C CYS A 14 -0.92 -4.53 6.09
N HIS A 15 -0.47 -4.86 4.88
CA HIS A 15 -1.33 -5.00 3.70
C HIS A 15 -1.44 -6.47 3.31
N ILE A 16 -2.62 -7.06 3.49
CA ILE A 16 -2.91 -8.44 3.10
C ILE A 16 -3.71 -8.41 1.78
N PRO A 17 -3.18 -8.97 0.68
CA PRO A 17 -3.81 -8.94 -0.63
C PRO A 17 -4.98 -9.94 -0.70
N GLY A 18 -6.21 -9.46 -0.53
CA GLY A 18 -7.43 -10.31 -0.52
C GLY A 18 -8.30 -10.22 -1.78
N GLY A 19 -7.96 -9.38 -2.75
CA GLY A 19 -8.79 -9.11 -3.93
C GLY A 19 -7.99 -8.99 -5.23
N THR A 20 -8.53 -8.28 -6.21
CA THR A 20 -7.79 -7.86 -7.41
C THR A 20 -7.04 -6.55 -7.15
N SER A 21 -6.05 -6.23 -8.00
CA SER A 21 -5.29 -4.96 -7.94
C SER A 21 -4.39 -4.79 -6.71
N ASN A 22 -3.67 -5.85 -6.31
CA ASN A 22 -2.72 -5.82 -5.19
C ASN A 22 -1.32 -5.29 -5.55
N ALA A 23 -1.22 -4.34 -6.48
CA ALA A 23 0.07 -3.83 -6.94
C ALA A 23 0.93 -3.28 -5.80
N LEU A 24 0.32 -2.73 -4.75
CA LEU A 24 1.03 -2.25 -3.56
C LEU A 24 1.72 -3.39 -2.79
N ALA A 25 1.02 -4.51 -2.57
CA ALA A 25 1.61 -5.68 -1.92
C ALA A 25 2.75 -6.24 -2.77
N ALA A 26 2.55 -6.36 -4.10
CA ALA A 26 3.57 -6.85 -5.01
C ALA A 26 4.81 -5.95 -5.04
N ALA A 27 4.63 -4.62 -5.05
CA ALA A 27 5.73 -3.67 -5.02
C ALA A 27 6.53 -3.74 -3.71
N ILE A 28 5.87 -3.95 -2.56
CA ILE A 28 6.53 -4.17 -1.28
C ILE A 28 7.34 -5.47 -1.29
N CYS A 29 6.76 -6.57 -1.77
CA CYS A 29 7.45 -7.85 -1.86
C CYS A 29 8.67 -7.75 -2.79
N TYR A 30 8.51 -7.09 -3.94
CA TYR A 30 9.60 -6.84 -4.88
C TYR A 30 10.73 -6.00 -4.25
N ALA A 31 10.39 -4.93 -3.53
CA ALA A 31 11.37 -4.08 -2.85
C ALA A 31 12.12 -4.82 -1.73
N CYS A 32 11.47 -5.78 -1.07
CA CYS A 32 12.07 -6.63 -0.05
C CYS A 32 12.77 -7.87 -0.61
N ASN A 33 12.76 -8.07 -1.93
CA ASN A 33 13.28 -9.26 -2.61
C ASN A 33 12.62 -10.57 -2.11
N GLU A 34 11.33 -10.49 -1.76
CA GLU A 34 10.51 -11.62 -1.34
C GLU A 34 9.76 -12.21 -2.54
N PRO A 35 9.48 -13.54 -2.53
CA PRO A 35 8.72 -14.17 -3.60
C PRO A 35 7.29 -13.60 -3.64
N PHE A 36 6.80 -13.33 -4.84
CA PHE A 36 5.40 -12.97 -5.08
C PHE A 36 4.81 -13.92 -6.13
N SER A 37 4.14 -14.97 -5.66
CA SER A 37 3.50 -15.94 -6.55
C SER A 37 2.22 -15.37 -7.20
N PRO A 38 1.75 -15.92 -8.34
CA PRO A 38 0.48 -15.50 -8.95
C PRO A 38 -0.73 -15.79 -8.05
N ARG A 39 -1.70 -14.84 -8.08
CA ARG A 39 -3.06 -14.77 -7.47
C ARG A 39 -3.42 -15.65 -6.27
N ASP A 40 -3.28 -16.95 -6.32
CA ASP A 40 -3.86 -17.87 -5.32
C ASP A 40 -2.92 -18.13 -4.13
N LEU A 41 -1.60 -18.13 -4.37
CA LEU A 41 -0.60 -18.38 -3.32
C LEU A 41 -0.16 -17.09 -2.60
N PHE A 42 -0.31 -15.95 -3.27
CA PHE A 42 0.21 -14.67 -2.80
C PHE A 42 -0.37 -14.23 -1.45
N VAL A 43 -1.67 -14.48 -1.23
CA VAL A 43 -2.32 -14.15 0.05
C VAL A 43 -1.74 -14.96 1.21
N VAL A 44 -1.45 -16.24 0.99
CA VAL A 44 -0.91 -17.14 2.02
C VAL A 44 0.54 -16.76 2.33
N GLU A 45 1.34 -16.50 1.30
CA GLU A 45 2.73 -16.02 1.43
C GLU A 45 2.77 -14.70 2.22
N CYS A 46 1.95 -13.72 1.87
CA CYS A 46 1.84 -12.47 2.62
C CYS A 46 1.42 -12.71 4.08
N CYS A 47 0.42 -13.56 4.35
CA CYS A 47 0.00 -13.91 5.71
C CYS A 47 1.13 -14.55 6.53
N LEU A 48 1.94 -15.42 5.92
CA LEU A 48 3.10 -16.01 6.57
C LEU A 48 4.16 -14.96 6.91
N MET A 49 4.45 -14.03 6.00
CA MET A 49 5.40 -12.94 6.25
C MET A 49 4.98 -12.03 7.43
N VAL A 50 3.67 -11.87 7.67
CA VAL A 50 3.16 -11.09 8.82
C VAL A 50 3.54 -11.71 10.16
N THR A 51 3.76 -13.02 10.23
CA THR A 51 4.17 -13.69 11.48
C THR A 51 5.58 -13.30 11.92
N ARG A 52 6.43 -12.85 10.98
CA ARG A 52 7.78 -12.33 11.24
C ARG A 52 7.99 -11.01 10.50
N PRO A 53 7.35 -9.92 10.96
CA PRO A 53 7.29 -8.69 10.20
C PRO A 53 8.63 -7.96 10.17
N HIS A 54 9.01 -7.45 9.00
CA HIS A 54 10.04 -6.44 8.85
C HIS A 54 9.39 -5.10 8.54
N TYR A 55 9.64 -4.08 9.37
CA TYR A 55 9.02 -2.77 9.22
C TYR A 55 9.87 -1.87 8.33
N ILE A 56 9.34 -1.53 7.16
CA ILE A 56 9.98 -0.61 6.22
C ILE A 56 9.23 0.72 6.16
N PRO A 57 9.94 1.86 6.05
CA PRO A 57 9.29 3.14 5.86
C PRO A 57 8.67 3.24 4.46
N LEU A 58 7.37 3.49 4.37
CA LEU A 58 6.66 3.74 3.11
C LEU A 58 6.43 5.24 2.93
N ARG A 59 6.69 5.76 1.72
CA ARG A 59 6.38 7.14 1.38
C ARG A 59 4.90 7.28 1.05
N LEU A 60 4.22 8.23 1.69
CA LEU A 60 2.85 8.60 1.38
C LEU A 60 2.83 9.75 0.38
N TYR A 61 2.00 9.62 -0.65
CA TYR A 61 1.71 10.70 -1.57
C TYR A 61 0.50 11.48 -1.07
N VAL A 62 0.58 12.79 -1.10
CA VAL A 62 -0.52 13.67 -0.70
C VAL A 62 -0.87 14.53 -1.91
N VAL A 63 -2.06 14.32 -2.45
CA VAL A 63 -2.57 15.06 -3.60
C VAL A 63 -3.60 16.04 -3.09
N ASP A 64 -3.39 17.32 -3.40
CA ASP A 64 -4.36 18.37 -3.10
C ASP A 64 -5.19 18.66 -4.34
N THR A 65 -6.50 18.54 -4.20
CA THR A 65 -7.45 18.76 -5.30
C THR A 65 -8.27 20.00 -5.00
N GLN A 66 -8.55 20.78 -6.04
CA GLN A 66 -9.22 22.08 -5.89
C GLN A 66 -10.63 21.97 -5.27
N HIS A 67 -11.34 20.87 -5.53
CA HIS A 67 -12.72 20.66 -5.08
C HIS A 67 -12.88 19.61 -3.99
N ASP A 68 -12.02 18.59 -3.97
CA ASP A 68 -12.14 17.40 -3.11
C ASP A 68 -11.19 17.43 -1.89
N GLY A 69 -10.43 18.53 -1.76
CA GLY A 69 -9.44 18.73 -0.72
C GLY A 69 -8.24 17.80 -0.83
N THR A 70 -7.58 17.57 0.30
CA THR A 70 -6.33 16.81 0.39
C THR A 70 -6.58 15.31 0.57
N ARG A 71 -6.11 14.49 -0.38
CA ARG A 71 -6.21 13.02 -0.34
C ARG A 71 -4.83 12.38 -0.21
N SER A 72 -4.70 11.39 0.69
CA SER A 72 -3.48 10.61 0.84
C SER A 72 -3.58 9.32 0.04
N MET A 73 -2.54 9.00 -0.73
CA MET A 73 -2.44 7.82 -1.60
C MET A 73 -1.20 7.01 -1.23
N PHE A 74 -1.33 5.68 -1.23
CA PHE A 74 -0.23 4.77 -0.88
C PHE A 74 0.66 4.39 -2.07
N MET A 75 0.21 4.63 -3.31
CA MET A 75 0.85 4.05 -4.48
C MET A 75 0.93 5.01 -5.67
N SER A 76 -0.20 5.36 -6.29
CA SER A 76 -0.21 6.20 -7.49
C SER A 76 -1.48 7.04 -7.59
N ALA A 77 -1.35 8.21 -8.22
CA ALA A 77 -2.46 8.96 -8.80
C ALA A 77 -2.24 8.98 -10.32
N THR A 78 -3.22 8.47 -11.07
CA THR A 78 -3.14 8.32 -12.53
C THR A 78 -4.12 9.26 -13.23
N TRP A 79 -3.82 9.64 -14.47
CA TRP A 79 -4.67 10.49 -15.31
C TRP A 79 -4.61 10.02 -16.77
N GLY A 80 -5.64 10.36 -17.55
CA GLY A 80 -5.76 10.00 -18.97
C GLY A 80 -6.02 8.51 -19.16
N LEU A 81 -5.41 7.91 -20.19
CA LEU A 81 -5.68 6.54 -20.63
C LEU A 81 -5.59 5.51 -19.49
N ILE A 82 -4.62 5.62 -18.58
CA ILE A 82 -4.43 4.66 -17.48
C ILE A 82 -5.55 4.75 -16.45
N ALA A 83 -6.20 5.91 -16.31
CA ALA A 83 -7.34 6.07 -15.41
C ALA A 83 -8.65 5.56 -16.02
N ASP A 84 -8.74 5.50 -17.35
CA ASP A 84 -9.93 5.05 -18.08
C ASP A 84 -9.96 3.52 -18.32
N ILE A 85 -8.84 2.84 -18.10
CA ILE A 85 -8.72 1.36 -18.12
C ILE A 85 -9.36 0.76 -16.87
#